data_AF-A0A381XJC8-F1
#
_entry.id   AF-A0A381XJC8-F1
#
_cell.length_a   1.000
_cell.length_b   1.000
_cell.length_c   1.000
_cell.angle_alpha   90.00
_cell.angle_beta   90.00
_cell.angle_gamma   90.00
#
_symmetry.space_group_name_H-M   'P 1'
#
loop_
_entity.id
_entity.type
_entity.pdbx_description
1 polymer ?
#
loop_
_entity_poly.entity_id
_entity_poly.type
_entity_poly.pdbx_seq_one_letter_code
_entity_poly.pdbx_strand_id
1 'polypeptide(L)'
;HTPDSSRYWIADTFEERFANGQEPQNVDKEFLRLWFRDNCDPYNDETLPDAPDELVVELARRYLYLYEKITGGNFPFPAVGEPVEERMAKNLSNYLS
;
A
#
# COMPACT_ATOMS: atom_id res chain seq x y z
N HIS A 1 5.39 0.48 13.23
CA HIS A 1 5.44 -0.49 12.12
C HIS A 1 4.53 0.00 11.01
N THR A 2 5.00 0.02 9.75
CA THR A 2 4.20 0.46 8.57
C THR A 2 4.15 -0.66 7.51
N PRO A 3 3.22 -0.61 6.54
CA PRO A 3 3.17 -1.59 5.44
C PRO A 3 4.44 -1.61 4.57
N ASP A 4 5.26 -0.56 4.65
CA ASP A 4 6.55 -0.49 3.95
C ASP A 4 7.68 -1.21 4.68
N SER A 5 7.67 -1.19 6.01
CA SER A 5 8.73 -1.74 6.84
C SER A 5 8.41 -3.15 7.36
N SER A 6 7.27 -3.73 6.98
CA SER A 6 6.75 -4.96 7.59
C SER A 6 5.84 -5.71 6.61
N ARG A 7 5.91 -7.05 6.63
CA ARG A 7 4.97 -7.90 5.89
C ARG A 7 3.74 -8.18 6.76
N TYR A 8 2.55 -7.98 6.20
CA TYR A 8 1.29 -8.27 6.88
C TYR A 8 0.56 -9.42 6.18
N TRP A 9 0.25 -10.47 6.95
CA TRP A 9 -0.48 -11.64 6.46
C TRP A 9 -1.87 -11.71 7.09
N ILE A 10 -2.86 -12.12 6.29
CA ILE A 10 -4.22 -12.33 6.78
C ILE A 10 -4.31 -13.66 7.53
N ALA A 11 -4.48 -13.57 8.86
CA ALA A 11 -4.55 -14.72 9.75
C ALA A 11 -5.61 -15.75 9.31
N ASP A 12 -6.80 -15.29 8.93
CA ASP A 12 -7.94 -16.13 8.56
C ASP A 12 -7.67 -17.10 7.40
N THR A 13 -6.72 -16.76 6.52
CA THR A 13 -6.37 -17.57 5.33
C THR A 13 -5.00 -18.24 5.45
N PHE A 14 -4.25 -17.95 6.51
CA PHE A 14 -2.86 -18.34 6.62
C PHE A 14 -2.70 -19.86 6.69
N GLU A 15 -3.45 -20.53 7.56
CA GLU A 15 -3.33 -21.98 7.77
C GLU A 15 -3.68 -22.77 6.51
N GLU A 16 -4.78 -22.40 5.83
CA GLU A 16 -5.22 -23.05 4.60
C GLU A 16 -4.17 -22.90 3.49
N ARG A 17 -3.70 -21.67 3.25
CA ARG A 17 -2.69 -21.39 2.23
C ARG A 17 -1.38 -22.12 2.51
N PHE A 18 -0.94 -22.09 3.78
CA PHE A 18 0.28 -22.77 4.19
C PHE A 18 0.18 -24.29 4.00
N ALA A 19 -0.95 -24.91 4.38
CA ALA A 19 -1.18 -26.33 4.18
C ALA A 19 -1.17 -26.73 2.70
N ASN A 20 -1.59 -25.83 1.80
CA ASN A 20 -1.59 -26.03 0.36
C ASN A 20 -0.27 -25.63 -0.33
N GLY A 21 0.77 -25.23 0.41
CA GLY A 21 2.03 -24.76 -0.16
C GLY A 21 1.91 -23.44 -0.94
N GLN A 22 0.87 -22.65 -0.66
CA GLN A 22 0.61 -21.35 -1.28
C GLN A 22 1.23 -20.24 -0.43
N GLU A 23 1.64 -19.16 -1.10
CA GLU A 23 2.10 -17.95 -0.42
C GLU A 23 1.01 -17.40 0.53
N PRO A 24 1.37 -16.93 1.74
CA PRO A 24 0.43 -16.24 2.63
C PRO A 24 -0.27 -15.08 1.92
N GLN A 25 -1.55 -14.85 2.22
CA GLN A 25 -2.26 -13.70 1.66
C GLN A 25 -1.66 -12.41 2.21
N ASN A 26 -0.99 -11.65 1.34
CA ASN A 26 -0.28 -10.43 1.69
C ASN A 26 -1.12 -9.18 1.34
N VAL A 27 -1.08 -8.18 2.22
CA VAL A 27 -1.76 -6.88 2.09
C VAL A 27 -0.78 -5.72 1.84
N ASP A 28 0.51 -5.99 1.73
CA ASP A 28 1.54 -4.99 1.49
C ASP A 28 1.72 -4.66 0.00
N LYS A 29 2.83 -3.97 -0.32
CA LYS A 29 3.18 -3.48 -1.66
C LYS A 29 3.62 -4.56 -2.65
N GLU A 30 3.66 -5.83 -2.28
CA GLU A 30 4.22 -6.87 -3.15
C GLU A 30 3.48 -6.98 -4.48
N PHE A 31 2.15 -6.82 -4.51
CA PHE A 31 1.39 -6.85 -5.76
C PHE A 31 1.79 -5.73 -6.75
N LEU A 32 2.18 -4.56 -6.24
CA LEU A 32 2.67 -3.45 -7.06
C LEU A 32 4.03 -3.82 -7.67
N ARG A 33 4.91 -4.44 -6.88
CA ARG A 33 6.23 -4.90 -7.35
C ARG A 33 6.11 -5.97 -8.43
N LEU A 34 5.21 -6.93 -8.23
CA LEU A 34 4.93 -7.97 -9.21
C LEU A 34 4.42 -7.37 -10.52
N TRP A 35 3.52 -6.37 -10.45
CA TRP A 35 3.06 -5.68 -11.66
C TRP A 35 4.22 -5.02 -12.42
N PHE A 36 5.07 -4.23 -11.75
CA PHE A 36 6.21 -3.61 -12.43
C PHE A 36 7.19 -4.65 -13.00
N ARG A 37 7.51 -5.72 -12.24
CA ARG A 37 8.35 -6.82 -12.73
C ARG A 37 7.80 -7.47 -14.00
N ASP A 38 6.48 -7.59 -14.10
CA ASP A 38 5.81 -8.24 -15.22
C ASP A 38 5.59 -7.29 -16.42
N ASN A 39 5.74 -5.97 -16.24
CA ASN A 39 5.47 -4.94 -17.25
C ASN A 39 6.69 -4.10 -17.68
N CYS A 40 7.81 -4.15 -16.95
CA CYS A 40 9.06 -3.49 -17.31
C CYS A 40 10.26 -4.14 -16.58
N ASP A 41 11.48 -3.80 -16.99
CA ASP A 41 12.69 -4.03 -16.20
C ASP A 41 13.03 -2.76 -15.39
N PRO A 42 12.64 -2.68 -14.09
CA PRO A 42 12.81 -1.48 -13.29
C PRO A 42 14.28 -1.10 -13.02
N TYR A 43 15.23 -1.97 -13.37
CA TYR A 43 16.66 -1.72 -13.18
C TYR A 43 17.38 -1.29 -14.44
N ASN A 44 16.82 -1.58 -15.62
CA ASN A 44 17.48 -1.37 -16.91
C ASN A 44 16.70 -0.46 -17.87
N ASP A 45 15.38 -0.36 -17.74
CA ASP A 45 14.56 0.47 -18.62
C ASP A 45 14.74 1.96 -18.28
N GLU A 46 15.00 2.78 -19.30
CA GLU A 46 15.15 4.24 -19.14
C GLU A 46 13.84 4.91 -18.70
N THR A 47 12.69 4.35 -19.09
CA THR A 47 11.36 4.86 -18.77
C THR A 47 10.48 3.74 -18.24
N LEU A 48 9.92 3.95 -17.06
CA LEU A 48 8.97 3.02 -16.45
C LEU A 48 7.55 3.36 -16.90
N PRO A 49 6.67 2.35 -17.08
CA PRO A 49 5.27 2.60 -17.36
C PRO A 49 4.59 3.26 -16.15
N ASP A 50 3.61 4.11 -16.42
CA ASP A 50 2.74 4.61 -15.36
C ASP A 50 1.94 3.45 -14.76
N ALA A 51 1.83 3.41 -13.43
CA ALA A 51 0.99 2.44 -12.75
C ALA A 51 -0.48 2.69 -13.13
N PRO A 52 -1.26 1.64 -13.47
CA PRO A 52 -2.68 1.80 -13.74
C PRO A 52 -3.43 2.40 -12.54
N ASP A 53 -4.42 3.25 -12.80
CA ASP A 53 -5.21 3.89 -11.74
C ASP A 53 -5.80 2.87 -10.76
N GLU A 54 -6.27 1.73 -11.25
CA GLU A 54 -6.80 0.65 -10.41
C GLU A 54 -5.75 0.08 -9.45
N LEU A 55 -4.50 -0.02 -9.89
CA LEU A 55 -3.39 -0.50 -9.08
C LEU A 55 -3.05 0.50 -7.96
N VAL A 56 -3.09 1.79 -8.28
CA VAL A 56 -2.90 2.90 -7.32
C VAL A 56 -4.03 2.94 -6.30
N VAL A 57 -5.28 2.81 -6.75
CA VAL A 57 -6.46 2.77 -5.89
C VAL A 57 -6.44 1.55 -4.97
N GLU A 58 -6.06 0.39 -5.49
CA GLU A 58 -5.93 -0.83 -4.68
C GLU A 58 -4.83 -0.68 -3.60
N LEU A 59 -3.72 -0.04 -3.94
CA LEU A 59 -2.68 0.26 -2.95
C LEU A 59 -3.23 1.13 -1.82
N ALA A 60 -3.95 2.19 -2.15
CA ALA A 60 -4.58 3.06 -1.17
C ALA A 60 -5.57 2.29 -0.28
N ARG A 61 -6.41 1.43 -0.86
CA ARG A 61 -7.37 0.59 -0.11
C ARG A 61 -6.69 -0.34 0.88
N ARG A 62 -5.56 -0.96 0.51
CA ARG A 62 -4.79 -1.84 1.40
C ARG A 62 -4.18 -1.08 2.58
N TYR A 63 -3.66 0.12 2.36
CA TYR A 63 -3.18 0.99 3.43
C TYR A 63 -4.29 1.38 4.40
N LEU A 64 -5.47 1.74 3.89
CA LEU A 64 -6.65 2.03 4.70
C LEU A 64 -7.06 0.80 5.51
N TYR A 65 -7.20 -0.36 4.86
CA TYR A 65 -7.55 -1.61 5.52
C TYR A 65 -6.59 -1.95 6.67
N LEU A 66 -5.27 -1.84 6.45
CA LEU A 66 -4.28 -2.09 7.49
C LEU A 66 -4.37 -1.08 8.64
N TYR A 67 -4.53 0.21 8.33
CA TYR A 67 -4.74 1.25 9.34
C TYR A 67 -5.94 0.89 10.22
N GLU A 68 -7.08 0.57 9.62
CA GLU A 68 -8.32 0.30 10.34
C GLU A 68 -8.24 -1.01 11.15
N LYS A 69 -7.61 -2.05 10.61
CA LYS A 69 -7.42 -3.31 11.33
C LYS A 69 -6.47 -3.20 12.51
N ILE A 70 -5.39 -2.41 12.37
CA ILE A 70 -4.38 -2.26 13.43
C ILE A 70 -4.88 -1.30 14.51
N THR A 71 -5.52 -0.20 14.14
CA THR A 71 -5.96 0.83 15.09
C THR A 71 -7.34 0.57 15.67
N GLY A 72 -8.17 -0.25 14.99
CA GLY A 72 -9.57 -0.49 15.35
C GLY A 72 -10.51 0.67 15.05
N GLY A 73 -10.02 1.76 14.43
CA GLY A 73 -10.80 2.94 14.07
C GLY A 73 -10.83 3.17 12.57
N ASN A 74 -11.84 3.90 12.09
CA ASN A 74 -11.95 4.27 10.67
C ASN A 74 -10.88 5.29 10.28
N PHE A 75 -10.42 5.23 9.03
CA PHE A 75 -9.50 6.24 8.53
C PHE A 75 -10.16 7.63 8.47
N PRO A 76 -9.56 8.68 9.06
CA PRO A 76 -10.10 10.02 9.00
C PRO A 76 -9.82 10.64 7.63
N PHE A 77 -10.78 10.50 6.71
CA PHE A 77 -10.68 11.15 5.41
C PHE A 77 -10.63 12.68 5.56
N PRO A 78 -9.81 13.38 4.76
CA PRO A 78 -9.76 14.83 4.75
C PRO A 78 -11.09 15.44 4.32
N ALA A 79 -11.30 16.71 4.68
CA ALA A 79 -12.51 17.43 4.28
C ALA A 79 -12.59 17.55 2.75
N VAL A 80 -13.82 17.48 2.23
CA VAL A 80 -14.07 17.64 0.79
C VAL A 80 -13.59 19.03 0.35
N GLY A 81 -12.75 19.07 -0.69
CA GLY A 81 -12.23 20.32 -1.27
C GLY A 81 -10.94 20.84 -0.64
N GLU A 82 -10.37 20.15 0.36
CA GLU A 82 -9.03 20.48 0.87
C GLU A 82 -7.95 20.08 -0.17
N PRO A 83 -7.07 21.01 -0.63
CA PRO A 83 -6.01 20.69 -1.57
C PRO A 83 -5.00 19.70 -1.00
N VAL A 84 -4.57 18.72 -1.81
CA VAL A 84 -3.68 17.65 -1.37
C VAL A 84 -2.30 18.20 -0.99
N GLU A 85 -1.79 19.15 -1.76
CA GLU A 85 -0.49 19.78 -1.59
C GLU A 85 -0.40 20.53 -0.27
N GLU A 86 -1.42 21.32 0.07
CA GLU A 86 -1.50 22.07 1.33
C GLU A 86 -1.56 21.12 2.53
N ARG A 87 -2.37 20.04 2.41
CA ARG A 87 -2.47 19.02 3.46
C ARG A 87 -1.15 18.28 3.67
N MET A 88 -0.43 17.94 2.60
CA MET A 88 0.90 17.34 2.70
C MET A 88 1.87 18.29 3.39
N ALA A 89 1.94 19.55 2.96
CA ALA A 89 2.83 20.56 3.55
C ALA A 89 2.55 20.75 5.05
N LYS A 90 1.28 20.87 5.44
CA LYS A 90 0.84 21.00 6.84
C LYS A 90 1.22 19.79 7.70
N ASN A 91 1.09 18.57 7.18
CA ASN A 91 1.43 17.36 7.93
C ASN A 91 2.95 17.17 8.08
N LEU A 92 3.75 17.69 7.13
CA LEU A 92 5.20 17.59 7.15
C LEU A 92 5.90 18.76 7.86
N SER A 93 5.24 19.91 8.04
CA SER A 93 5.86 21.12 8.61
C SER A 93 6.47 20.91 9.99
N ASN A 94 5.91 19.99 10.78
CA ASN A 94 6.42 19.70 12.13
C ASN A 94 7.68 18.82 12.14
N TYR A 95 8.10 18.30 10.99
CA TYR A 95 9.22 17.35 10.84
C TYR A 95 10.35 17.88 9.95
N LEU A 96 10.20 19.07 9.36
CA LEU A 96 11.17 19.68 8.44
C LEU A 96 12.01 20.79 9.11
N SER A 97 12.29 20.66 10.40
CA SER A 97 13.16 21.58 11.16
C SER A 97 14.59 21.61 10.63
#